data_AF-A0A9Q9SFF8-F1
#
_entry.id   AF-A0A9Q9SFF8-F1
#
_cell.length_a   1.000
_cell.length_b   1.000
_cell.length_c   1.000
_cell.angle_alpha   90.00
_cell.angle_beta   90.00
_cell.angle_gamma   90.00
#
_symmetry.space_group_name_H-M   'P 1'
#
loop_
_entity.id
_entity.type
_entity.pdbx_description
1 polymer ?
#
loop_
_entity_poly.entity_id
_entity_poly.type
_entity_poly.pdbx_seq_one_letter_code
_entity_poly.pdbx_strand_id
1 'polypeptide(L)'
;MAHVCNMGGTVWPNGLPPGWCMQDPINDVSLWYDKRYFKLKNASDRAMRATVKRTLTSGQVQSVDLDVNNHDATDLVVWLAGTDTGSIELVTAVKSPESDTLKALDHLAVEQETGVDNIPLSYVRNHWGVPVYISIDIYRDNMPQPDSWVRHVLDPRARLLIYADFSVPTFKWRAGVLERTDFYQPWPPQPAIKVSPATP
;
A
#
# COMPACT_ATOMS: atom_id res chain seq x y z
N MET A 1 20.04 12.79 5.87
CA MET A 1 19.23 12.11 6.91
C MET A 1 20.06 10.95 7.44
N ALA A 2 19.94 10.60 8.73
CA ALA A 2 20.73 9.53 9.31
C ALA A 2 20.09 8.16 9.01
N HIS A 3 20.93 7.17 8.75
CA HIS A 3 20.54 5.77 8.60
C HIS A 3 21.19 4.98 9.73
N VAL A 4 20.43 4.06 10.31
CA VAL A 4 20.91 3.20 11.39
C VAL A 4 20.64 1.75 11.03
N CYS A 5 21.65 0.89 11.15
CA CYS A 5 21.56 -0.52 10.80
C CYS A 5 21.70 -1.41 12.04
N ASN A 6 20.80 -2.39 12.17
CA ASN A 6 20.93 -3.43 13.18
C ASN A 6 21.94 -4.48 12.73
N MET A 7 23.20 -4.25 13.09
CA MET A 7 24.31 -5.19 12.84
C MET A 7 24.41 -6.29 13.92
N GLY A 8 23.52 -6.28 14.91
CA GLY A 8 23.47 -7.29 15.97
C GLY A 8 22.76 -8.57 15.54
N GLY A 9 22.79 -9.58 16.41
CA GLY A 9 22.10 -10.86 16.19
C GLY A 9 20.65 -10.90 16.67
N THR A 10 20.14 -9.82 17.29
CA THR A 10 18.81 -9.77 17.91
C THR A 10 17.99 -8.58 17.42
N VAL A 11 16.66 -8.71 17.48
CA VAL A 11 15.73 -7.63 17.12
C VAL A 11 15.86 -6.49 18.13
N TRP A 12 15.89 -5.25 17.65
CA TRP A 12 15.95 -4.05 18.50
C TRP A 12 14.60 -3.75 19.19
N PRO A 13 14.57 -2.93 20.26
CA PRO A 13 13.32 -2.61 20.97
C PRO A 13 12.23 -1.97 20.11
N ASN A 14 12.61 -1.24 19.05
CA ASN A 14 11.68 -0.66 18.08
C ASN A 14 11.16 -1.68 17.03
N GLY A 15 11.60 -2.94 17.11
CA GLY A 15 11.25 -4.02 16.19
C GLY A 15 12.16 -4.12 14.96
N LEU A 16 13.29 -3.40 14.88
CA LEU A 16 14.23 -3.48 13.74
C LEU A 16 14.91 -4.86 13.69
N PRO A 17 14.66 -5.68 12.64
CA PRO A 17 15.26 -7.01 12.56
C PRO A 17 16.78 -6.96 12.35
N PRO A 18 17.52 -8.01 12.73
CA PRO A 18 18.92 -8.17 12.35
C PRO A 18 19.14 -8.03 10.84
N GLY A 19 20.18 -7.29 10.44
CA GLY A 19 20.53 -7.08 9.03
C GLY A 19 19.67 -6.05 8.29
N TRP A 20 18.69 -5.44 8.96
CA TRP A 20 17.92 -4.33 8.42
C TRP A 20 18.51 -2.99 8.86
N CYS A 21 18.31 -1.99 8.02
CA CYS A 21 18.57 -0.59 8.29
C CYS A 21 17.24 0.18 8.33
N MET A 22 17.25 1.31 9.01
CA MET A 22 16.16 2.26 8.98
C MET A 22 16.70 3.68 8.76
N GLN A 23 15.95 4.47 8.03
CA GLN A 23 16.10 5.92 7.95
C GLN A 23 15.20 6.56 9.00
N ASP A 24 15.67 7.63 9.64
CA ASP A 24 14.85 8.45 10.52
C ASP A 24 13.55 8.89 9.82
N PRO A 25 12.42 8.97 10.56
CA PRO A 25 11.13 9.29 9.98
C PRO A 25 11.08 10.71 9.39
N ILE A 26 10.37 10.85 8.27
CA ILE A 26 9.92 12.13 7.71
C ILE A 26 8.41 12.17 7.87
N ASN A 27 7.88 13.18 8.57
CA ASN A 27 6.44 13.34 8.81
C ASN A 27 5.77 12.01 9.22
N ASP A 28 6.31 11.36 10.27
CA ASP A 28 5.84 10.08 10.83
C ASP A 28 6.01 8.84 9.95
N VAL A 29 6.52 8.98 8.72
CA VAL A 29 6.85 7.85 7.85
C VAL A 29 8.33 7.53 7.95
N SER A 30 8.67 6.29 8.33
CA SER A 30 10.04 5.79 8.35
C SER A 30 10.27 4.74 7.28
N LEU A 31 11.47 4.74 6.69
CA LEU A 31 11.91 3.75 5.71
C LEU A 31 12.75 2.69 6.40
N TRP A 32 12.34 1.44 6.26
CA TRP A 32 13.00 0.27 6.83
C TRP A 32 13.40 -0.63 5.68
N TYR A 33 14.65 -1.06 5.59
CA TYR A 33 15.11 -1.79 4.42
C TYR A 33 16.21 -2.79 4.76
N ASP A 34 16.30 -3.84 3.96
CA ASP A 34 17.47 -4.70 3.90
C ASP A 34 18.11 -4.61 2.50
N LYS A 35 18.93 -5.60 2.15
CA LYS A 35 19.63 -5.67 0.86
C LYS A 35 18.71 -5.81 -0.36
N ARG A 36 17.42 -6.11 -0.21
CA ARG A 36 16.50 -6.41 -1.33
C ARG A 36 15.15 -5.73 -1.20
N TYR A 37 14.69 -5.57 0.03
CA TYR A 37 13.34 -5.14 0.34
C TYR A 37 13.36 -3.89 1.21
N PHE A 38 12.25 -3.16 1.15
CA PHE A 38 11.96 -2.10 2.08
C PHE A 38 10.50 -2.16 2.53
N LYS A 39 10.21 -1.45 3.61
CA LYS A 39 8.90 -1.19 4.16
C LYS A 39 8.85 0.29 4.51
N LEU A 40 7.69 0.88 4.32
CA LEU A 40 7.37 2.17 4.88
C LEU A 40 6.49 1.93 6.10
N LYS A 41 6.89 2.49 7.24
CA LYS A 41 6.10 2.47 8.47
C LYS A 41 5.55 3.85 8.73
N ASN A 42 4.23 3.95 8.84
CA ASN A 42 3.54 5.20 9.04
C ASN A 42 2.94 5.25 10.45
N ALA A 43 3.48 6.12 11.31
CA ALA A 43 2.97 6.32 12.66
C ALA A 43 1.82 7.34 12.74
N SER A 44 1.43 7.95 11.60
CA SER A 44 0.30 8.89 11.51
C SER A 44 -1.05 8.17 11.66
N ASP A 45 -2.07 8.93 12.06
CA ASP A 45 -3.48 8.56 12.07
C ASP A 45 -4.10 8.52 10.65
N ARG A 46 -3.37 9.01 9.65
CA ARG A 46 -3.83 9.14 8.25
C ARG A 46 -2.96 8.36 7.30
N ALA A 47 -3.53 8.00 6.15
CA ALA A 47 -2.75 7.53 5.02
C ALA A 47 -1.79 8.64 4.54
N MET A 48 -0.55 8.26 4.26
CA MET A 48 0.51 9.15 3.85
C MET A 48 1.07 8.71 2.50
N ARG A 49 1.37 9.67 1.63
CA ARG A 49 2.11 9.47 0.39
C ARG A 49 3.58 9.74 0.62
N ALA A 50 4.40 8.72 0.42
CA ALA A 50 5.84 8.79 0.55
C ALA A 50 6.53 8.75 -0.81
N THR A 51 7.43 9.68 -1.05
CA THR A 51 8.32 9.66 -2.21
C THR A 51 9.62 8.98 -1.83
N VAL A 52 9.88 7.84 -2.44
CA VAL A 52 11.10 7.05 -2.27
C VAL A 52 11.97 7.21 -3.51
N LYS A 53 13.25 7.48 -3.29
CA LYS A 53 14.27 7.55 -4.34
C LYS A 53 15.17 6.32 -4.23
N ARG A 54 15.25 5.54 -5.31
CA ARG A 54 16.25 4.48 -5.47
C ARG A 54 17.31 4.88 -6.48
N THR A 55 18.57 4.61 -6.16
CA THR A 55 19.71 4.79 -7.05
C THR A 55 20.36 3.44 -7.27
N LEU A 56 20.32 2.91 -8.49
CA LEU A 56 20.90 1.62 -8.85
C LEU A 56 22.42 1.73 -9.00
N THR A 57 23.12 0.60 -8.95
CA THR A 57 24.58 0.55 -9.17
C THR A 57 25.01 1.04 -10.55
N SER A 58 24.11 0.99 -11.55
CA SER A 58 24.31 1.57 -12.88
C SER A 58 24.33 3.11 -12.89
N GLY A 59 23.99 3.77 -11.78
CA GLY A 59 23.79 5.22 -11.68
C GLY A 59 22.38 5.67 -12.06
N GLN A 60 21.50 4.76 -12.49
CA GLN A 60 20.11 5.10 -12.77
C GLN A 60 19.38 5.48 -11.48
N VAL A 61 18.75 6.65 -11.49
CA VAL A 61 17.93 7.16 -10.38
C VAL A 61 16.45 7.05 -10.75
N GLN A 62 15.64 6.57 -9.81
CA GLN A 62 14.19 6.51 -9.94
C GLN A 62 13.53 7.01 -8.66
N SER A 63 12.54 7.89 -8.83
CA SER A 63 11.64 8.32 -7.76
C SER A 63 10.29 7.65 -7.94
N VAL A 64 9.71 7.19 -6.84
CA VAL A 64 8.39 6.57 -6.80
C VAL A 64 7.60 7.14 -5.63
N ASP A 65 6.34 7.45 -5.89
CA ASP A 65 5.38 7.77 -4.84
C ASP A 65 4.60 6.50 -4.50
N LEU A 66 4.50 6.20 -3.20
CA LEU A 66 3.75 5.07 -2.65
C LEU A 66 2.83 5.61 -1.55
N ASP A 67 1.56 5.27 -1.60
CA ASP A 67 0.64 5.53 -0.50
C ASP A 67 0.78 4.42 0.56
N VAL A 68 0.74 4.81 1.83
CA VAL A 68 0.91 3.93 2.99
C VAL A 68 -0.23 4.17 3.96
N ASN A 69 -0.89 3.10 4.40
CA ASN A 69 -1.97 3.17 5.38
C ASN A 69 -1.50 3.74 6.73
N ASN A 70 -2.45 4.12 7.59
CA ASN A 70 -2.19 4.62 8.94
C ASN A 70 -1.75 3.51 9.91
N HIS A 71 -1.31 3.90 11.11
CA HIS A 71 -1.05 3.01 12.25
C HIS A 71 -0.20 1.76 11.95
N ASP A 72 1.03 1.99 11.48
CA ASP A 72 2.05 0.96 11.24
C ASP A 72 1.67 -0.11 10.20
N ALA A 73 0.70 0.18 9.32
CA ALA A 73 0.50 -0.63 8.13
C ALA A 73 1.79 -0.70 7.32
N THR A 74 2.23 -1.92 7.01
CA THR A 74 3.53 -2.16 6.37
C THR A 74 3.39 -3.10 5.20
N ASP A 75 3.43 -2.53 3.99
CA ASP A 75 3.65 -3.30 2.80
C ASP A 75 5.14 -3.57 2.61
N LEU A 76 5.48 -4.82 2.31
CA LEU A 76 6.83 -5.18 1.88
C LEU A 76 6.96 -4.85 0.40
N VAL A 77 7.91 -3.98 0.09
CA VAL A 77 8.15 -3.45 -1.25
C VAL A 77 9.54 -3.89 -1.72
N VAL A 78 9.63 -4.41 -2.93
CA VAL A 78 10.90 -4.80 -3.57
C VAL A 78 11.54 -3.55 -4.17
N TRP A 79 12.74 -3.18 -3.75
CA TRP A 79 13.46 -2.06 -4.37
C TRP A 79 14.68 -2.46 -5.18
N LEU A 80 15.28 -3.63 -4.90
CA LEU A 80 16.38 -4.19 -5.68
C LEU A 80 15.98 -5.53 -6.31
N ALA A 81 16.26 -5.67 -7.60
CA ALA A 81 16.12 -6.92 -8.32
C ALA A 81 17.51 -7.53 -8.56
N GLY A 82 17.64 -8.84 -8.34
CA GLY A 82 18.87 -9.58 -8.65
C GLY A 82 20.03 -9.26 -7.69
N THR A 83 21.14 -8.79 -8.26
CA THR A 83 22.43 -8.56 -7.56
C THR A 83 22.77 -7.08 -7.36
N ASP A 84 21.85 -6.16 -7.67
CA ASP A 84 22.10 -4.73 -7.48
C ASP A 84 22.29 -4.41 -5.98
N THR A 85 23.20 -3.50 -5.67
CA THR A 85 23.55 -3.06 -4.31
C THR A 85 23.44 -1.55 -4.15
N GLY A 86 22.49 -0.94 -4.86
CA GLY A 86 22.26 0.50 -4.89
C GLY A 86 21.84 1.08 -3.53
N SER A 87 21.30 2.30 -3.55
CA SER A 87 20.80 2.98 -2.36
C SER A 87 19.31 3.31 -2.47
N ILE A 88 18.66 3.43 -1.31
CA ILE A 88 17.27 3.84 -1.19
C ILE A 88 17.18 4.93 -0.11
N GLU A 89 16.34 5.92 -0.37
CA GLU A 89 16.11 7.04 0.51
C GLU A 89 14.63 7.42 0.47
N LEU A 90 14.03 7.65 1.64
CA LEU A 90 12.76 8.33 1.74
C LEU A 90 13.04 9.83 1.63
N VAL A 91 12.43 10.49 0.64
CA VAL A 91 12.72 11.90 0.32
C VAL A 91 11.68 12.82 0.94
N THR A 92 10.40 12.47 0.81
CA THR A 92 9.29 13.22 1.37
C THR A 92 8.19 12.27 1.83
N ALA A 93 7.42 12.70 2.81
CA ALA A 93 6.15 12.08 3.15
C ALA A 93 5.12 13.17 3.39
N VAL A 94 3.99 13.10 2.73
CA VAL A 94 2.90 14.08 2.83
C VAL A 94 1.59 13.34 3.05
N LYS A 95 0.54 14.05 3.50
CA LYS A 95 -0.79 13.45 3.58
C LYS A 95 -1.21 12.98 2.18
N SER A 96 -1.72 11.75 2.07
CA SER A 96 -2.27 11.26 0.81
C SER A 96 -3.38 12.21 0.35
N PRO A 97 -3.42 12.56 -0.95
CA PRO A 97 -4.34 13.55 -1.45
C PRO A 97 -5.79 13.04 -1.39
N GLU A 98 -6.73 13.92 -1.10
CA GLU A 98 -8.15 13.57 -1.11
C GLU A 98 -8.66 13.28 -2.52
N SER A 99 -8.01 13.80 -3.56
CA SER A 99 -8.39 13.58 -4.95
C SER A 99 -7.16 13.35 -5.80
N ASP A 100 -7.24 12.37 -6.70
CA ASP A 100 -6.14 11.97 -7.57
C ASP A 100 -6.68 11.26 -8.83
N THR A 101 -5.79 10.66 -9.60
CA THR A 101 -6.12 9.76 -10.71
C THR A 101 -7.12 8.67 -10.29
N LEU A 102 -7.95 8.26 -11.25
CA LEU A 102 -8.96 7.20 -11.12
C LEU A 102 -8.59 5.94 -11.92
N LYS A 103 -7.31 5.79 -12.27
CA LYS A 103 -6.81 4.68 -13.11
C LYS A 103 -7.08 3.29 -12.54
N ALA A 104 -7.24 3.15 -11.23
CA ALA A 104 -7.49 1.86 -10.59
C ALA A 104 -8.97 1.42 -10.63
N LEU A 105 -9.90 2.26 -11.10
CA LEU A 105 -11.33 1.92 -11.06
C LEU A 105 -11.68 0.66 -11.87
N ASP A 106 -10.96 0.39 -12.97
CA ASP A 106 -11.14 -0.83 -13.76
C ASP A 106 -10.72 -2.12 -13.02
N HIS A 107 -10.09 -1.96 -11.86
CA HIS A 107 -9.63 -3.05 -10.99
C HIS A 107 -10.29 -3.06 -9.61
N LEU A 108 -11.24 -2.15 -9.38
CA LEU A 108 -11.99 -2.04 -8.13
C LEU A 108 -13.45 -2.41 -8.38
N ALA A 109 -14.03 -3.18 -7.47
CA ALA A 109 -15.45 -3.48 -7.48
C ALA A 109 -16.09 -3.07 -6.16
N VAL A 110 -17.29 -2.49 -6.22
CA VAL A 110 -18.16 -2.37 -5.04
C VAL A 110 -19.04 -3.62 -5.00
N GLU A 111 -18.82 -4.45 -4.00
CA GLU A 111 -19.58 -5.67 -3.75
C GLU A 111 -20.61 -5.41 -2.65
N GLN A 112 -21.80 -5.96 -2.81
CA GLN A 112 -22.87 -5.87 -1.81
C GLN A 112 -23.18 -7.25 -1.24
N GLU A 113 -23.29 -7.31 0.08
CA GLU A 113 -23.61 -8.52 0.82
C GLU A 113 -24.66 -8.21 1.89
N THR A 114 -25.39 -9.24 2.32
CA THR A 114 -26.33 -9.13 3.43
C THR A 114 -25.64 -9.55 4.72
N GLY A 115 -25.54 -8.64 5.68
CA GLY A 115 -24.97 -8.88 7.00
C GLY A 115 -25.94 -9.55 7.98
N VAL A 116 -25.55 -9.54 9.26
CA VAL A 116 -26.43 -9.94 10.37
C VAL A 116 -27.67 -9.03 10.39
N ASP A 117 -28.82 -9.59 10.77
CA ASP A 117 -30.12 -8.90 10.81
C ASP A 117 -30.57 -8.29 9.47
N ASN A 118 -30.09 -8.84 8.35
CA ASN A 118 -30.35 -8.36 6.99
C ASN A 118 -29.83 -6.95 6.70
N ILE A 119 -28.86 -6.45 7.46
CA ILE A 119 -28.25 -5.13 7.20
C ILE A 119 -27.48 -5.19 5.86
N PRO A 120 -27.76 -4.30 4.89
CA PRO A 120 -26.97 -4.19 3.68
C PRO A 120 -25.54 -3.74 3.99
N LEU A 121 -24.55 -4.48 3.47
CA LEU A 121 -23.13 -4.19 3.58
C LEU A 121 -22.58 -3.86 2.20
N SER A 122 -21.76 -2.82 2.09
CA SER A 122 -21.00 -2.52 0.87
C SER A 122 -19.51 -2.60 1.15
N TYR A 123 -18.82 -3.38 0.32
CA TYR A 123 -17.38 -3.57 0.35
C TYR A 123 -16.75 -3.01 -0.91
N VAL A 124 -15.54 -2.47 -0.81
CA VAL A 124 -14.66 -2.27 -1.96
C VAL A 124 -13.68 -3.42 -2.02
N ARG A 125 -13.56 -4.07 -3.18
CA ARG A 125 -12.57 -5.11 -3.44
C ARG A 125 -11.53 -4.66 -4.45
N ASN A 126 -10.26 -4.92 -4.16
CA ASN A 126 -9.16 -4.77 -5.09
C ASN A 126 -8.94 -6.08 -5.86
N HIS A 127 -9.24 -6.09 -7.15
CA HIS A 127 -8.96 -7.22 -8.05
C HIS A 127 -7.58 -7.16 -8.70
N TRP A 128 -6.84 -6.08 -8.48
CA TRP A 128 -5.49 -5.92 -9.02
C TRP A 128 -4.48 -6.82 -8.30
N GLY A 129 -3.34 -7.03 -8.97
CA GLY A 129 -2.24 -7.84 -8.44
C GLY A 129 -1.39 -7.14 -7.39
N VAL A 130 -1.58 -5.83 -7.17
CA VAL A 130 -0.79 -5.00 -6.23
C VAL A 130 -1.71 -4.02 -5.48
N PRO A 131 -1.22 -3.36 -4.40
CA PRO A 131 -2.07 -2.47 -3.62
C PRO A 131 -2.62 -1.29 -4.43
N VAL A 132 -3.72 -0.70 -3.95
CA VAL A 132 -4.39 0.44 -4.59
C VAL A 132 -4.79 1.44 -3.53
N TYR A 133 -4.36 2.69 -3.65
CA TYR A 133 -4.90 3.76 -2.82
C TYR A 133 -6.27 4.21 -3.32
N ILE A 134 -7.24 4.23 -2.42
CA ILE A 134 -8.60 4.69 -2.67
C ILE A 134 -8.93 5.91 -1.82
N SER A 135 -9.66 6.85 -2.42
CA SER A 135 -10.37 7.90 -1.67
C SER A 135 -11.82 7.97 -2.16
N ILE A 136 -12.78 7.80 -1.24
CA ILE A 136 -14.21 7.71 -1.53
C ILE A 136 -14.97 8.59 -0.54
N ASP A 137 -15.82 9.48 -1.06
CA ASP A 137 -16.82 10.17 -0.26
C ASP A 137 -18.13 9.36 -0.27
N ILE A 138 -18.71 9.13 0.90
CA ILE A 138 -19.96 8.38 1.06
C ILE A 138 -21.11 9.36 1.35
N TYR A 139 -22.18 9.24 0.57
CA TYR A 139 -23.41 10.02 0.75
C TYR A 139 -24.54 9.10 1.17
N ARG A 140 -25.36 9.55 2.12
CA ARG A 140 -26.62 8.90 2.49
C ARG A 140 -27.76 9.77 2.02
N ASP A 141 -28.68 9.21 1.25
CA ASP A 141 -29.84 9.94 0.71
C ASP A 141 -29.43 11.24 0.00
N ASN A 142 -28.33 11.19 -0.75
CA ASN A 142 -27.67 12.32 -1.43
C ASN A 142 -27.13 13.44 -0.52
N MET A 143 -27.08 13.24 0.80
CA MET A 143 -26.45 14.17 1.73
C MET A 143 -25.05 13.70 2.13
N PRO A 144 -24.03 14.58 2.09
CA PRO A 144 -22.70 14.24 2.59
C PRO A 144 -22.80 13.94 4.08
N GLN A 145 -22.23 12.81 4.52
CA GLN A 145 -22.18 12.50 5.94
C GLN A 145 -20.85 13.03 6.52
N PRO A 146 -20.85 13.66 7.70
CA PRO A 146 -19.61 14.02 8.39
C PRO A 146 -18.79 12.75 8.65
N ASP A 147 -17.48 12.82 8.41
CA ASP A 147 -16.53 11.72 8.66
C ASP A 147 -16.80 10.39 7.92
N SER A 148 -17.67 10.40 6.90
CA SER A 148 -18.00 9.23 6.07
C SER A 148 -17.15 9.17 4.81
N TRP A 149 -15.85 9.33 4.96
CA TRP A 149 -14.91 9.22 3.85
C TRP A 149 -13.99 8.04 4.11
N VAL A 150 -13.64 7.34 3.03
CA VAL A 150 -12.71 6.21 3.08
C VAL A 150 -11.44 6.68 2.39
N ARG A 151 -10.32 6.63 3.11
CA ARG A 151 -8.98 6.84 2.55
C ARG A 151 -8.10 5.70 3.01
N HIS A 152 -7.74 4.83 2.09
CA HIS A 152 -7.14 3.55 2.42
C HIS A 152 -6.30 3.02 1.28
N VAL A 153 -5.19 2.35 1.60
CA VAL A 153 -4.44 1.51 0.68
C VAL A 153 -5.01 0.10 0.79
N LEU A 154 -5.63 -0.38 -0.27
CA LEU A 154 -6.28 -1.69 -0.30
C LEU A 154 -5.32 -2.74 -0.86
N ASP A 155 -4.92 -3.68 -0.02
CA ASP A 155 -4.04 -4.78 -0.39
C ASP A 155 -4.58 -5.61 -1.59
N PRO A 156 -3.70 -6.34 -2.30
CA PRO A 156 -4.12 -7.20 -3.40
C PRO A 156 -5.18 -8.19 -2.93
N ARG A 157 -6.31 -8.27 -3.64
CA ARG A 157 -7.44 -9.17 -3.34
C ARG A 157 -8.17 -8.90 -2.02
N ALA A 158 -7.74 -7.90 -1.25
CA ALA A 158 -8.43 -7.52 -0.02
C ALA A 158 -9.79 -6.87 -0.33
N ARG A 159 -10.67 -6.94 0.67
CA ARG A 159 -11.94 -6.22 0.68
C ARG A 159 -12.00 -5.34 1.92
N LEU A 160 -12.49 -4.13 1.76
CA LEU A 160 -12.71 -3.16 2.83
C LEU A 160 -14.20 -2.89 2.96
N LEU A 161 -14.75 -3.06 4.16
CA LEU A 161 -16.13 -2.62 4.45
C LEU A 161 -16.15 -1.09 4.40
N ILE A 162 -16.96 -0.52 3.51
CA ILE A 162 -17.09 0.94 3.38
C ILE A 162 -18.45 1.44 3.84
N TYR A 163 -19.47 0.58 3.94
CA TYR A 163 -20.81 0.98 4.37
C TYR A 163 -21.59 -0.17 5.00
N ALA A 164 -22.37 0.12 6.05
CA ALA A 164 -23.22 -0.85 6.73
C ALA A 164 -24.47 -0.16 7.33
N ASP A 165 -25.53 -0.01 6.53
CA ASP A 165 -26.81 0.58 6.94
C ASP A 165 -27.93 0.22 5.94
N PHE A 166 -29.20 0.38 6.34
CA PHE A 166 -30.38 0.15 5.50
C PHE A 166 -30.67 1.24 4.48
N SER A 167 -30.11 2.43 4.66
CA SER A 167 -30.22 3.53 3.70
C SER A 167 -29.39 3.27 2.44
N VAL A 168 -29.81 3.82 1.30
CA VAL A 168 -29.14 3.61 0.02
C VAL A 168 -27.92 4.54 -0.10
N PRO A 169 -26.68 4.02 -0.05
CA PRO A 169 -25.51 4.86 -0.17
C PRO A 169 -25.27 5.27 -1.61
N THR A 170 -24.70 6.47 -1.80
CA THR A 170 -24.06 6.86 -3.06
C THR A 170 -22.56 7.05 -2.81
N PHE A 171 -21.73 6.40 -3.61
CA PHE A 171 -20.28 6.47 -3.49
C PHE A 171 -19.70 7.41 -4.56
N LYS A 172 -18.94 8.41 -4.13
CA LYS A 172 -18.23 9.30 -5.04
C LYS A 172 -16.73 9.03 -4.93
N TRP A 173 -16.18 8.41 -5.98
CA TRP A 173 -14.74 8.20 -6.11
C TRP A 173 -14.01 9.53 -6.28
N ARG A 174 -12.97 9.73 -5.48
CA ARG A 174 -12.08 10.89 -5.52
C ARG A 174 -10.66 10.50 -5.93
N ALA A 175 -10.24 9.29 -5.58
CA ALA A 175 -8.97 8.72 -6.01
C ALA A 175 -9.07 7.19 -6.17
N GLY A 176 -8.32 6.67 -7.13
CA GLY A 176 -8.08 5.25 -7.39
C GLY A 176 -6.70 5.14 -8.03
N VAL A 177 -5.67 5.09 -7.19
CA VAL A 177 -4.26 5.15 -7.59
C VAL A 177 -3.66 3.76 -7.58
N LEU A 178 -3.17 3.32 -8.74
CA LEU A 178 -2.47 2.05 -8.86
C LEU A 178 -1.06 2.18 -8.29
N GLU A 179 -0.72 1.34 -7.31
CA GLU A 179 0.67 1.17 -6.92
C GLU A 179 1.45 0.44 -8.04
N ARG A 180 2.75 0.67 -8.10
CA ARG A 180 3.59 0.22 -9.22
C ARG A 180 3.87 -1.29 -9.19
N THR A 181 3.44 -2.03 -10.20
CA THR A 181 3.56 -3.50 -10.23
C THR A 181 4.99 -4.04 -10.15
N ASP A 182 5.98 -3.29 -10.64
CA ASP A 182 7.39 -3.72 -10.63
C ASP A 182 8.02 -3.75 -9.23
N PHE A 183 7.34 -3.17 -8.23
CA PHE A 183 7.78 -3.14 -6.84
C PHE A 183 7.12 -4.21 -5.95
N TYR A 184 6.13 -4.96 -6.46
CA TYR A 184 5.30 -5.88 -5.68
C TYR A 184 5.18 -7.30 -6.28
N GLN A 185 6.13 -7.74 -7.12
CA GLN A 185 6.20 -9.10 -7.66
C GLN A 185 6.34 -10.17 -6.53
N PRO A 186 5.85 -11.41 -6.73
CA PRO A 186 5.02 -12.12 -5.73
C PRO A 186 5.76 -12.58 -4.47
N TRP A 187 5.05 -12.54 -3.33
CA TRP A 187 5.49 -13.16 -2.07
C TRP A 187 4.46 -14.14 -1.45
N PRO A 188 4.86 -15.37 -1.08
CA PRO A 188 6.16 -15.94 -1.41
C PRO A 188 6.29 -16.12 -2.94
N PRO A 189 7.53 -16.14 -3.47
CA PRO A 189 7.76 -16.37 -4.88
C PRO A 189 7.16 -17.73 -5.22
N GLN A 190 6.14 -17.76 -6.09
CA GLN A 190 5.68 -19.03 -6.61
C GLN A 190 6.72 -19.54 -7.61
N PRO A 191 7.22 -20.77 -7.47
CA PRO A 191 7.96 -21.38 -8.55
C PRO A 191 7.06 -21.41 -9.78
N ALA A 192 7.59 -20.99 -10.93
CA ALA A 192 6.88 -21.10 -12.20
C ALA A 192 6.40 -22.55 -12.36
N ILE A 193 5.09 -22.75 -12.42
CA ILE A 193 4.52 -24.06 -12.75
C ILE A 193 4.98 -24.35 -14.17
N LYS A 194 5.99 -25.22 -14.32
CA LYS A 194 6.28 -25.85 -15.60
C LYS A 194 5.08 -26.72 -15.92
N VAL A 195 4.15 -26.19 -16.70
CA VAL A 195 3.14 -27.00 -17.36
C VAL A 195 3.91 -27.83 -18.38
N SER A 196 4.23 -29.08 -18.03
CA SER A 196 4.65 -30.04 -19.03
C SER A 196 3.52 -30.15 -20.05
N PRO A 197 3.80 -30.04 -21.36
CA PRO A 197 2.78 -30.33 -22.36
C PRO A 197 2.31 -31.76 -22.09
N ALA A 198 1.00 -31.95 -21.98
CA ALA A 198 0.41 -33.28 -21.96
C ALA A 198 0.88 -33.98 -23.26
N THR A 199 1.66 -35.03 -23.10
CA THR A 199 2.01 -35.90 -24.22
C THR A 199 0.71 -36.53 -24.75
N PRO A 200 0.49 -36.55 -26.08
CA PRO A 200 -0.74 -37.05 -26.69
C PRO A 200 -1.01 -38.53 -26.38
#